data_AF-H3SHP8-F1
#
_entry.id   AF-H3SHP8-F1
#
_cell.length_a   1.000
_cell.length_b   1.000
_cell.length_c   1.000
_cell.angle_alpha   90.00
_cell.angle_beta   90.00
_cell.angle_gamma   90.00
#
_symmetry.space_group_name_H-M   'P 1'
#
loop_
_entity.id
_entity.type
_entity.pdbx_description
1 polymer ?
#
loop_
_entity_poly.entity_id
_entity_poly.type
_entity_poly.pdbx_seq_one_letter_code
_entity_poly.pdbx_strand_id
1 'polypeptide(L)'
;MIDFRIDTVKAKKWGEKKYSRWKSALTENEKRQITDYTKNANPINSYLRENNGNLGANPNMDEKIELLDKALYKSKLNDTITVYRGTDGIIFGEEFQTTLMKGNKVNEEVARKIKGQFEGTMLLERGYLSTSIVLGNNFLARNVLIELKVPKGESAGYVDPISYFPGQLEMLLPRNTQYYIDNIRTIVNGGSQRLKVEARIIR
;
A
#
# COMPACT_ATOMS: atom_id res chain seq x y z
N MET A 1 12.69 -3.44 14.51
CA MET A 1 11.79 -2.78 13.55
C MET A 1 12.65 -2.19 12.45
N ILE A 2 12.29 -2.45 11.19
CA ILE A 2 13.02 -1.98 9.99
C ILE A 2 12.34 -0.74 9.44
N ASP A 3 13.10 0.30 9.17
CA ASP A 3 12.65 1.48 8.42
C ASP A 3 13.84 1.97 7.57
N PHE A 4 13.70 1.90 6.25
CA PHE A 4 14.76 2.34 5.33
C PHE A 4 14.69 3.83 5.02
N ARG A 5 13.59 4.51 5.33
CA ARG A 5 13.34 5.90 4.96
C ARG A 5 13.66 6.12 3.48
N ILE A 6 14.72 6.82 3.14
CA ILE A 6 15.14 7.12 1.76
C ILE A 6 16.31 6.26 1.25
N ASP A 7 16.84 5.32 2.06
CA ASP A 7 18.00 4.49 1.72
C ASP A 7 17.62 3.36 0.76
N THR A 8 17.56 3.68 -0.53
CA THR A 8 17.17 2.75 -1.60
C THR A 8 18.16 1.59 -1.77
N VAL A 9 19.43 1.80 -1.47
CA VAL A 9 20.48 0.77 -1.62
C VAL A 9 20.28 -0.34 -0.59
N LYS A 10 20.13 0.02 0.70
CA LYS A 10 19.86 -0.98 1.75
C LYS A 10 18.49 -1.63 1.57
N ALA A 11 17.48 -0.84 1.22
CA ALA A 11 16.13 -1.32 0.96
C ALA A 11 16.12 -2.39 -0.15
N LYS A 12 16.73 -2.09 -1.30
CA LYS A 12 16.81 -3.02 -2.44
C LYS A 12 17.52 -4.31 -2.05
N LYS A 13 18.69 -4.23 -1.39
CA LYS A 13 19.44 -5.41 -0.94
C LYS A 13 18.62 -6.29 0.02
N TRP A 14 17.89 -5.68 0.94
CA TRP A 14 17.01 -6.41 1.86
C TRP A 14 15.83 -7.06 1.10
N GLY A 15 15.19 -6.31 0.20
CA GLY A 15 14.06 -6.77 -0.60
C GLY A 15 14.42 -7.93 -1.52
N GLU A 16 15.56 -7.86 -2.21
CA GLU A 16 16.07 -8.93 -3.07
C GLU A 16 16.31 -10.24 -2.28
N LYS A 17 16.86 -10.15 -1.07
CA LYS A 17 17.02 -11.32 -0.18
C LYS A 17 15.66 -11.90 0.23
N LYS A 18 14.66 -11.06 0.49
CA LYS A 18 13.29 -11.51 0.80
C LYS A 18 12.65 -12.17 -0.42
N TYR A 19 12.74 -11.56 -1.59
CA TYR A 19 12.20 -12.12 -2.84
C TYR A 19 12.88 -13.43 -3.23
N SER A 20 14.20 -13.54 -3.11
CA SER A 20 14.93 -14.77 -3.41
C SER A 20 14.39 -15.99 -2.65
N ARG A 21 14.02 -15.82 -1.37
CA ARG A 21 13.40 -16.87 -0.54
C ARG A 21 11.97 -17.20 -0.94
N TRP A 22 11.21 -16.20 -1.41
CA TRP A 22 9.82 -16.36 -1.83
C TRP A 22 9.70 -16.93 -3.25
N LYS A 23 10.63 -16.56 -4.15
CA LYS A 23 10.64 -16.90 -5.58
C LYS A 23 10.55 -18.41 -5.83
N SER A 24 11.19 -19.23 -4.99
CA SER A 24 11.16 -20.70 -5.11
C SER A 24 9.82 -21.32 -4.75
N ALA A 25 8.97 -20.62 -3.97
CA ALA A 25 7.63 -21.07 -3.63
C ALA A 25 6.57 -20.63 -4.66
N LEU A 26 6.92 -19.70 -5.54
CA LEU A 26 6.02 -19.15 -6.55
C LEU A 26 5.99 -20.00 -7.83
N THR A 27 4.78 -20.28 -8.32
CA THR A 27 4.57 -20.84 -9.67
C THR A 27 4.78 -19.77 -10.75
N GLU A 28 4.94 -20.19 -12.00
CA GLU A 28 5.06 -19.24 -13.11
C GLU A 28 3.78 -18.43 -13.34
N ASN A 29 2.60 -19.01 -13.10
CA ASN A 29 1.33 -18.29 -13.20
C ASN A 29 1.19 -17.24 -12.09
N GLU A 30 1.62 -17.54 -10.86
CA GLU A 30 1.65 -16.56 -9.77
C GLU A 30 2.61 -15.41 -10.07
N LYS A 31 3.82 -15.69 -10.59
CA LYS A 31 4.78 -14.65 -10.98
C LYS A 31 4.21 -13.76 -12.07
N ARG A 32 3.65 -14.35 -13.13
CA ARG A 32 3.01 -13.61 -14.23
C ARG A 32 1.89 -12.73 -13.73
N GLN A 33 1.03 -13.25 -12.86
CA GLN A 33 -0.09 -12.51 -12.30
C GLN A 33 0.37 -11.35 -11.40
N ILE A 34 1.47 -11.50 -10.64
CA ILE A 34 2.10 -10.38 -9.92
C ILE A 34 2.58 -9.32 -10.92
N THR A 35 3.29 -9.72 -11.98
CA THR A 35 3.76 -8.78 -13.01
C THR A 35 2.58 -8.02 -13.66
N ASP A 36 1.51 -8.74 -14.03
CA ASP A 36 0.32 -8.13 -14.64
C ASP A 36 -0.41 -7.19 -13.67
N TYR A 37 -0.51 -7.53 -12.38
CA TYR A 37 -1.05 -6.65 -11.36
C TYR A 37 -0.21 -5.36 -11.24
N THR A 38 1.12 -5.45 -11.18
CA THR A 38 1.98 -4.25 -11.09
C THR A 38 1.92 -3.39 -12.35
N LYS A 39 1.64 -3.99 -13.53
CA LYS A 39 1.41 -3.26 -14.78
C LYS A 39 0.15 -2.41 -14.74
N ASN A 40 -0.94 -2.96 -14.20
CA ASN A 40 -2.20 -2.24 -14.05
C ASN A 40 -3.05 -2.82 -12.90
N ALA A 41 -2.89 -2.25 -11.71
CA ALA A 41 -3.58 -2.71 -10.50
C ALA A 41 -5.06 -2.28 -10.45
N ASN A 42 -5.46 -1.25 -11.21
CA ASN A 42 -6.77 -0.62 -11.09
C ASN A 42 -7.94 -1.59 -11.34
N PRO A 43 -7.97 -2.41 -12.42
CA PRO A 43 -9.10 -3.31 -12.66
C PRO A 43 -9.36 -4.29 -11.51
N ILE A 44 -8.30 -4.84 -10.92
CA ILE A 44 -8.42 -5.79 -9.78
C ILE A 44 -8.88 -5.06 -8.52
N ASN A 45 -8.25 -3.93 -8.20
CA ASN A 45 -8.57 -3.19 -6.97
C ASN A 45 -9.95 -2.52 -7.02
N SER A 46 -10.38 -2.01 -8.18
CA SER A 46 -11.74 -1.49 -8.38
C SER A 46 -12.77 -2.60 -8.26
N TYR A 47 -12.58 -3.75 -8.93
CA TYR A 47 -13.47 -4.90 -8.78
C TYR A 47 -13.61 -5.32 -7.31
N LEU A 48 -12.50 -5.43 -6.58
CA LEU A 48 -12.52 -5.75 -5.16
C LEU A 48 -13.24 -4.69 -4.33
N ARG A 49 -13.06 -3.40 -4.59
CA ARG A 49 -13.73 -2.32 -3.83
C ARG A 49 -15.24 -2.28 -4.12
N GLU A 50 -15.63 -2.37 -5.38
CA GLU A 50 -17.03 -2.37 -5.83
C GLU A 50 -17.80 -3.59 -5.32
N ASN A 51 -17.13 -4.74 -5.21
CA ASN A 51 -17.73 -5.99 -4.71
C ASN A 51 -17.45 -6.23 -3.21
N ASN A 52 -17.04 -5.20 -2.46
CA ASN A 52 -16.79 -5.28 -1.02
C ASN A 52 -15.80 -6.40 -0.60
N GLY A 53 -14.85 -6.72 -1.47
CA GLY A 53 -13.82 -7.74 -1.29
C GLY A 53 -14.27 -9.16 -1.62
N ASN A 54 -15.51 -9.35 -2.08
CA ASN A 54 -16.08 -10.66 -2.42
C ASN A 54 -15.74 -11.08 -3.86
N LEU A 55 -15.66 -12.39 -4.06
CA LEU A 55 -15.47 -13.05 -5.36
C LEU A 55 -16.78 -13.69 -5.82
N GLY A 56 -16.87 -14.06 -7.09
CA GLY A 56 -17.98 -14.82 -7.69
C GLY A 56 -18.74 -14.09 -8.78
N ALA A 57 -18.54 -12.79 -8.96
CA ALA A 57 -19.21 -11.99 -9.98
C ALA A 57 -18.51 -12.08 -11.36
N ASN A 58 -17.22 -12.42 -11.39
CA ASN A 58 -16.44 -12.53 -12.62
C ASN A 58 -15.34 -13.60 -12.48
N PRO A 59 -15.56 -14.82 -13.02
CA PRO A 59 -14.62 -15.94 -12.88
C PRO A 59 -13.20 -15.63 -13.33
N ASN A 60 -13.04 -14.87 -14.41
CA ASN A 60 -11.72 -14.49 -14.93
C ASN A 60 -10.99 -13.51 -14.00
N MET A 61 -11.72 -12.64 -13.30
CA MET A 61 -11.15 -11.75 -12.29
C MET A 61 -10.86 -12.51 -11.00
N ASP A 62 -11.75 -13.41 -10.62
CA ASP A 62 -11.63 -14.22 -9.41
C ASP A 62 -10.40 -15.12 -9.47
N GLU A 63 -10.14 -15.79 -10.60
CA GLU A 63 -8.93 -16.61 -10.80
C GLU A 63 -7.65 -15.78 -10.63
N LYS A 64 -7.61 -14.57 -11.20
CA LYS A 64 -6.49 -13.64 -11.05
C LYS A 64 -6.26 -13.23 -9.60
N ILE A 65 -7.33 -12.99 -8.85
CA ILE A 65 -7.28 -12.63 -7.44
C ILE A 65 -6.81 -13.82 -6.60
N GLU A 66 -7.32 -15.03 -6.87
CA GLU A 66 -6.88 -16.24 -6.18
C GLU A 66 -5.39 -16.52 -6.37
N LEU A 67 -4.85 -16.30 -7.56
CA LEU A 67 -3.42 -16.44 -7.83
C LEU A 67 -2.59 -15.45 -7.00
N LEU A 68 -3.02 -14.19 -6.90
CA LEU A 68 -2.35 -13.17 -6.06
C LEU A 68 -2.44 -13.52 -4.57
N ASP A 69 -3.61 -13.95 -4.09
CA ASP A 69 -3.81 -14.38 -2.71
C ASP A 69 -2.86 -15.55 -2.37
N LYS A 70 -2.89 -16.62 -3.19
CA LYS A 70 -2.02 -17.80 -3.03
C LYS A 70 -0.54 -17.42 -3.03
N ALA A 71 -0.13 -16.52 -3.92
CA ALA A 71 1.24 -16.03 -3.97
C ALA A 71 1.63 -15.30 -2.67
N LEU A 72 0.83 -14.35 -2.20
CA LEU A 72 1.14 -13.52 -1.02
C LEU A 72 1.10 -14.32 0.29
N TYR A 73 0.26 -15.36 0.40
CA TYR A 73 0.25 -16.24 1.59
C TYR A 73 1.56 -17.02 1.78
N LYS A 74 2.33 -17.23 0.71
CA LYS A 74 3.64 -17.92 0.75
C LYS A 74 4.79 -17.05 1.24
N SER A 75 4.58 -15.75 1.44
CA SER A 75 5.62 -14.82 1.94
C SER A 75 5.20 -14.18 3.24
N LYS A 76 5.92 -14.48 4.32
CA LYS A 76 5.74 -13.84 5.63
C LYS A 76 6.90 -12.89 5.95
N LEU A 77 6.63 -11.88 6.76
CA LEU A 77 7.67 -10.99 7.30
C LEU A 77 8.38 -11.63 8.49
N ASN A 78 9.72 -11.58 8.51
CA ASN A 78 10.52 -12.05 9.65
C ASN A 78 10.71 -10.96 10.71
N ASP A 79 10.52 -9.71 10.33
CA ASP A 79 10.70 -8.52 11.14
C ASP A 79 9.56 -7.54 10.85
N THR A 80 9.17 -6.74 11.85
CA THR A 80 8.29 -5.60 11.64
C THR A 80 8.99 -4.58 10.76
N ILE A 81 8.29 -4.05 9.75
CA ILE A 81 8.80 -3.08 8.78
C ILE A 81 7.86 -1.90 8.60
N THR A 82 8.41 -0.71 8.39
CA THR A 82 7.68 0.47 7.93
C THR A 82 7.67 0.50 6.41
N VAL A 83 6.48 0.69 5.82
CA VAL A 83 6.28 0.91 4.39
C VAL A 83 5.53 2.21 4.14
N TYR A 84 5.62 2.72 2.93
CA TYR A 84 5.10 4.03 2.55
C TYR A 84 4.16 3.93 1.36
N ARG A 85 3.11 4.75 1.36
CA ARG A 85 2.20 4.88 0.22
C ARG A 85 1.76 6.33 0.05
N GLY A 86 2.02 6.88 -1.13
CA GLY A 86 1.37 8.10 -1.59
C GLY A 86 -0.01 7.79 -2.16
N THR A 87 -1.04 8.51 -1.71
CA THR A 87 -2.41 8.41 -2.21
C THR A 87 -3.12 9.76 -2.07
N ASP A 88 -4.44 9.79 -2.26
CA ASP A 88 -5.25 10.99 -2.20
C ASP A 88 -6.34 10.84 -1.13
N GLY A 89 -7.18 11.86 -0.95
CA GLY A 89 -8.20 11.87 0.11
C GLY A 89 -9.24 10.75 0.02
N ILE A 90 -9.29 10.01 -1.10
CA ILE A 90 -10.22 8.91 -1.37
C ILE A 90 -10.22 7.81 -0.29
N ILE A 91 -9.12 7.62 0.43
CA ILE A 91 -9.05 6.63 1.53
C ILE A 91 -9.98 7.00 2.71
N PHE A 92 -10.41 8.25 2.78
CA PHE A 92 -11.35 8.76 3.78
C PHE A 92 -12.78 8.89 3.24
N GLY A 93 -13.00 8.66 1.94
CA GLY A 93 -14.27 8.90 1.26
C GLY A 93 -14.12 9.75 0.00
N GLU A 94 -15.07 9.61 -0.93
CA GLU A 94 -15.07 10.36 -2.20
C GLU A 94 -15.12 11.87 -1.97
N GLU A 95 -15.80 12.33 -0.92
CA GLU A 95 -15.89 13.76 -0.61
C GLU A 95 -14.53 14.39 -0.27
N PHE A 96 -13.60 13.60 0.28
CA PHE A 96 -12.28 14.09 0.68
C PHE A 96 -11.27 14.08 -0.46
N GLN A 97 -11.54 13.33 -1.54
CA GLN A 97 -10.65 13.26 -2.70
C GLN A 97 -10.43 14.64 -3.32
N THR A 98 -11.49 15.45 -3.41
CA THR A 98 -11.46 16.76 -4.09
C THR A 98 -11.35 17.94 -3.12
N THR A 99 -11.66 17.77 -1.84
CA THR A 99 -11.75 18.88 -0.86
C THR A 99 -10.52 19.04 0.03
N LEU A 100 -9.63 18.04 0.08
CA LEU A 100 -8.46 18.03 0.96
C LEU A 100 -7.47 19.17 0.68
N MET A 101 -7.37 19.62 -0.58
CA MET A 101 -6.36 20.60 -1.01
C MET A 101 -6.97 21.93 -1.44
N LYS A 102 -6.30 23.02 -1.13
CA LYS A 102 -6.51 24.39 -1.64
C LYS A 102 -5.22 24.83 -2.35
N GLY A 103 -5.11 24.50 -3.64
CA GLY A 103 -3.85 24.62 -4.38
C GLY A 103 -2.76 23.75 -3.75
N ASN A 104 -1.61 24.33 -3.41
CA ASN A 104 -0.48 23.63 -2.79
C ASN A 104 -0.57 23.54 -1.25
N LYS A 105 -1.70 23.96 -0.65
CA LYS A 105 -1.92 23.90 0.80
C LYS A 105 -3.02 22.91 1.14
N VAL A 106 -2.90 22.27 2.30
CA VAL A 106 -3.97 21.43 2.85
C VAL A 106 -5.07 22.35 3.36
N ASN A 107 -6.31 22.01 3.08
CA ASN A 107 -7.46 22.70 3.65
C ASN A 107 -7.59 22.35 5.13
N GLU A 108 -7.24 23.27 6.02
CA GLU A 108 -7.13 23.03 7.47
C GLU A 108 -8.42 22.54 8.12
N GLU A 109 -9.57 23.07 7.69
CA GLU A 109 -10.89 22.64 8.20
C GLU A 109 -11.18 21.18 7.83
N VAL A 110 -10.90 20.82 6.57
CA VAL A 110 -11.06 19.45 6.07
C VAL A 110 -10.08 18.51 6.76
N ALA A 111 -8.82 18.93 6.96
CA ALA A 111 -7.83 18.15 7.70
C ALA A 111 -8.26 17.91 9.16
N ARG A 112 -8.84 18.90 9.83
CA ARG A 112 -9.38 18.76 11.18
C ARG A 112 -10.56 17.80 11.22
N LYS A 113 -11.46 17.87 10.22
CA LYS A 113 -12.58 16.93 10.08
C LYS A 113 -12.07 15.50 9.88
N ILE A 114 -11.14 15.29 8.94
CA ILE A 114 -10.52 13.99 8.70
C ILE A 114 -9.86 13.47 9.98
N LYS A 115 -9.03 14.29 10.65
CA LYS A 115 -8.40 13.89 11.91
C LYS A 115 -9.43 13.47 12.97
N GLY A 116 -10.47 14.27 13.19
CA GLY A 116 -11.50 13.96 14.18
C GLY A 116 -12.36 12.73 13.87
N GLN A 117 -12.49 12.36 12.59
CA GLN A 117 -13.29 11.20 12.17
C GLN A 117 -12.49 9.90 12.09
N PHE A 118 -11.20 9.98 11.74
CA PHE A 118 -10.40 8.81 11.35
C PHE A 118 -9.21 8.53 12.26
N GLU A 119 -8.73 9.50 13.03
CA GLU A 119 -7.69 9.22 14.02
C GLU A 119 -8.25 8.32 15.13
N GLY A 120 -7.53 7.25 15.44
CA GLY A 120 -7.99 6.26 16.41
C GLY A 120 -9.01 5.26 15.86
N THR A 121 -9.23 5.20 14.54
CA THR A 121 -10.14 4.23 13.92
C THR A 121 -9.40 3.23 13.02
N MET A 122 -10.12 2.17 12.62
CA MET A 122 -9.67 1.21 11.63
C MET A 122 -10.11 1.64 10.23
N LEU A 123 -9.23 1.52 9.24
CA LEU A 123 -9.59 1.50 7.83
C LEU A 123 -9.37 0.11 7.25
N LEU A 124 -10.20 -0.23 6.26
CA LEU A 124 -10.19 -1.49 5.53
C LEU A 124 -9.98 -1.21 4.05
N GLU A 125 -8.85 -1.66 3.50
CA GLU A 125 -8.61 -1.63 2.06
C GLU A 125 -9.08 -2.96 1.45
N ARG A 126 -10.14 -2.89 0.63
CA ARG A 126 -10.73 -4.07 -0.04
C ARG A 126 -9.84 -4.60 -1.15
N GLY A 127 -9.14 -3.72 -1.88
CA GLY A 127 -8.15 -4.09 -2.87
C GLY A 127 -6.84 -4.56 -2.24
N TYR A 128 -5.86 -4.91 -3.06
CA TYR A 128 -4.49 -5.09 -2.58
C TYR A 128 -3.85 -3.74 -2.27
N LEU A 129 -3.00 -3.71 -1.24
CA LEU A 129 -2.35 -2.49 -0.79
C LEU A 129 -0.90 -2.44 -1.25
N SER A 130 -0.67 -1.82 -2.42
CA SER A 130 0.66 -1.54 -2.94
C SER A 130 1.34 -0.41 -2.16
N THR A 131 2.51 -0.70 -1.62
CA THR A 131 3.34 0.22 -0.82
C THR A 131 4.80 0.15 -1.29
N SER A 132 5.67 1.03 -0.83
CA SER A 132 7.12 0.95 -1.03
C SER A 132 7.83 0.81 0.30
N ILE A 133 8.92 0.04 0.35
CA ILE A 133 9.78 -0.04 1.55
C ILE A 133 10.64 1.21 1.76
N VAL A 134 10.55 2.21 0.87
CA VAL A 134 11.20 3.52 1.00
C VAL A 134 10.19 4.65 0.81
N LEU A 135 10.50 5.80 1.39
CA LEU A 135 9.84 7.07 1.12
C LEU A 135 10.32 7.59 -0.24
N GLY A 136 9.70 7.11 -1.31
CA GLY A 136 10.03 7.47 -2.69
C GLY A 136 9.60 8.90 -3.07
N ASN A 137 10.36 9.51 -3.99
CA ASN A 137 10.06 10.86 -4.50
C ASN A 137 8.73 10.92 -5.28
N ASN A 138 8.26 9.81 -5.84
CA ASN A 138 6.94 9.72 -6.50
C ASN A 138 5.79 10.01 -5.54
N PHE A 139 5.97 9.74 -4.24
CA PHE A 139 4.99 10.15 -3.23
C PHE A 139 4.98 11.67 -3.03
N LEU A 140 6.00 12.38 -3.53
CA LEU A 140 6.04 13.85 -3.54
C LEU A 140 5.06 14.51 -4.53
N ALA A 141 4.26 13.73 -5.27
CA ALA A 141 3.14 14.26 -6.06
C ALA A 141 1.73 13.98 -5.47
N ARG A 142 1.63 13.24 -4.35
CA ARG A 142 0.35 12.79 -3.76
C ARG A 142 -0.10 13.61 -2.55
N ASN A 143 -1.40 13.78 -2.36
CA ASN A 143 -1.94 14.65 -1.31
C ASN A 143 -1.90 14.04 0.09
N VAL A 144 -1.90 12.70 0.16
CA VAL A 144 -1.81 11.92 1.39
C VAL A 144 -0.57 11.03 1.35
N LEU A 145 0.19 11.00 2.44
CA LEU A 145 1.31 10.09 2.66
C LEU A 145 0.98 9.17 3.84
N ILE A 146 0.83 7.88 3.56
CA ILE A 146 0.69 6.86 4.60
C ILE A 146 2.07 6.31 4.95
N GLU A 147 2.41 6.33 6.23
CA GLU A 147 3.50 5.59 6.85
C GLU A 147 2.88 4.44 7.65
N LEU A 148 3.04 3.21 7.15
CA LEU A 148 2.35 2.03 7.67
C LEU A 148 3.35 1.06 8.30
N LYS A 149 3.13 0.73 9.57
CA LYS A 149 3.87 -0.34 10.27
C LYS A 149 3.21 -1.69 9.99
N VAL A 150 3.96 -2.59 9.38
CA VAL A 150 3.54 -3.97 9.09
C VAL A 150 4.25 -4.91 10.07
N PRO A 151 3.51 -5.60 10.97
CA PRO A 151 4.14 -6.43 11.98
C PRO A 151 4.80 -7.69 11.43
N LYS A 152 5.78 -8.20 12.19
CA LYS A 152 6.36 -9.52 11.96
C LYS A 152 5.26 -10.58 11.81
N GLY A 153 5.44 -11.49 10.87
CA GLY A 153 4.54 -12.60 10.59
C GLY A 153 3.40 -12.25 9.63
N GLU A 154 3.22 -10.98 9.25
CA GLU A 154 2.24 -10.61 8.23
C GLU A 154 2.63 -11.12 6.85
N SER A 155 1.61 -11.38 6.03
CA SER A 155 1.81 -11.64 4.61
C SER A 155 2.19 -10.37 3.90
N ALA A 156 3.32 -10.38 3.19
CA ALA A 156 3.78 -9.26 2.39
C ALA A 156 4.79 -9.74 1.34
N GLY A 157 4.56 -9.42 0.07
CA GLY A 157 5.43 -9.77 -1.04
C GLY A 157 6.32 -8.59 -1.45
N TYR A 158 7.64 -8.76 -1.48
CA TYR A 158 8.51 -7.79 -2.17
C TYR A 158 8.52 -8.14 -3.66
N VAL A 159 7.87 -7.32 -4.48
CA VAL A 159 7.54 -7.67 -5.88
C VAL A 159 8.43 -6.97 -6.91
N ASP A 160 9.25 -6.00 -6.49
CA ASP A 160 10.10 -5.19 -7.38
C ASP A 160 10.89 -6.00 -8.43
N PRO A 161 11.50 -7.17 -8.13
CA PRO A 161 12.28 -7.92 -9.12
C PRO A 161 11.47 -8.55 -10.27
N ILE A 162 10.14 -8.60 -10.15
CA ILE A 162 9.21 -9.07 -11.19
C ILE A 162 8.11 -8.05 -11.47
N SER A 163 8.26 -6.82 -10.96
CA SER A 163 7.35 -5.73 -11.24
C SER A 163 7.49 -5.30 -12.70
N TYR A 164 6.38 -4.91 -13.32
CA TYR A 164 6.38 -4.23 -14.60
C TYR A 164 7.07 -2.84 -14.51
N PHE A 165 7.08 -2.24 -13.32
CA PHE A 165 7.74 -0.97 -13.04
C PHE A 165 8.86 -1.17 -12.00
N PRO A 166 10.04 -1.68 -12.41
CA PRO A 166 11.15 -1.91 -11.49
C PRO A 166 11.67 -0.60 -10.89
N GLY A 167 12.17 -0.67 -9.65
CA GLY A 167 12.72 0.48 -8.91
C GLY A 167 11.71 1.18 -8.01
N GLN A 168 10.45 0.73 -7.98
CA GLN A 168 9.46 1.20 -7.01
C GLN A 168 9.70 0.64 -5.59
N LEU A 169 10.54 -0.40 -5.49
CA LEU A 169 10.84 -1.14 -4.26
C LEU A 169 9.53 -1.57 -3.57
N GLU A 170 8.60 -2.07 -4.38
CA GLU A 170 7.23 -2.32 -3.97
C GLU A 170 7.14 -3.49 -2.97
N MET A 171 6.42 -3.23 -1.87
CA MET A 171 5.88 -4.24 -0.98
C MET A 171 4.37 -4.31 -1.17
N LEU A 172 3.90 -5.43 -1.69
CA LEU A 172 2.49 -5.71 -1.90
C LEU A 172 1.91 -6.41 -0.66
N LEU A 173 0.86 -5.82 -0.10
CA LEU A 173 0.10 -6.38 1.01
C LEU A 173 -1.21 -7.01 0.51
N PRO A 174 -1.72 -8.07 1.20
CA PRO A 174 -2.94 -8.76 0.83
C PRO A 174 -4.16 -7.84 0.72
N ARG A 175 -5.16 -8.29 -0.03
CA ARG A 175 -6.48 -7.66 -0.02
C ARG A 175 -7.15 -7.78 1.34
N ASN A 176 -8.14 -6.92 1.60
CA ASN A 176 -8.80 -6.80 2.91
C ASN A 176 -7.82 -6.46 4.06
N THR A 177 -6.72 -5.77 3.75
CA THR A 177 -5.79 -5.30 4.78
C THR A 177 -6.49 -4.26 5.65
N GLN A 178 -6.51 -4.51 6.96
CA GLN A 178 -7.00 -3.58 7.96
C GLN A 178 -5.85 -2.90 8.68
N TYR A 179 -5.95 -1.59 8.85
CA TYR A 179 -4.94 -0.81 9.57
C TYR A 179 -5.58 0.24 10.46
N TYR A 180 -5.02 0.39 11.65
CA TYR A 180 -5.39 1.39 12.63
C TYR A 180 -4.62 2.67 12.39
N ILE A 181 -5.32 3.80 12.43
CA ILE A 181 -4.71 5.12 12.27
C ILE A 181 -4.29 5.63 13.64
N ASP A 182 -2.98 5.67 13.88
CA ASP A 182 -2.41 6.17 15.13
C ASP A 182 -2.41 7.71 15.15
N ASN A 183 -2.10 8.35 14.03
CA ASN A 183 -1.97 9.80 13.96
C ASN A 183 -2.18 10.37 12.55
N ILE A 184 -2.83 11.54 12.47
CA ILE A 184 -3.02 12.33 11.25
C ILE A 184 -2.49 13.75 11.50
N ARG A 185 -1.62 14.24 10.61
CA ARG A 185 -1.07 15.60 10.68
C ARG A 185 -0.68 16.18 9.34
N THR A 186 -0.71 17.50 9.22
CA THR A 186 -0.18 18.20 8.05
C THR A 186 1.35 18.21 8.08
N ILE A 187 1.98 17.95 6.93
CA ILE A 187 3.43 18.08 6.72
C ILE A 187 3.70 18.96 5.49
N VAL A 188 4.90 19.51 5.39
CA VAL A 188 5.37 20.26 4.21
C VAL A 188 6.50 19.47 3.57
N ASN A 189 6.34 19.08 2.32
CA ASN A 189 7.35 18.34 1.55
C ASN A 189 7.45 18.90 0.12
N GLY A 190 8.62 19.41 -0.26
CA GLY A 190 8.86 19.93 -1.61
C GLY A 190 8.03 21.17 -1.95
N GLY A 191 7.76 22.03 -0.97
CA GLY A 191 7.01 23.28 -1.16
C GLY A 191 5.48 23.13 -1.20
N SER A 192 4.95 21.90 -1.09
CA SER A 192 3.51 21.62 -0.99
C SER A 192 3.16 20.96 0.36
N GLN A 193 2.01 21.30 0.91
CA GLN A 193 1.48 20.67 2.13
C GLN A 193 0.74 19.38 1.81
N ARG A 194 0.71 18.45 2.78
CA ARG A 194 0.10 17.13 2.66
C ARG A 194 -0.42 16.63 3.98
N LEU A 195 -1.33 15.67 3.92
CA LEU A 195 -1.74 14.94 5.10
C LEU A 195 -0.87 13.69 5.27
N LYS A 196 -0.13 13.61 6.37
CA LYS A 196 0.58 12.40 6.79
C LYS A 196 -0.35 11.57 7.67
N VAL A 197 -0.46 10.29 7.36
CA VAL A 197 -1.18 9.27 8.12
C VAL A 197 -0.15 8.29 8.65
N GLU A 198 0.00 8.21 9.97
CA GLU A 198 0.82 7.21 10.64
C GLU A 198 -0.13 6.11 11.11
N ALA A 199 0.11 4.88 10.66
CA ALA A 199 -0.80 3.76 10.85
C ALA A 199 -0.06 2.45 11.12
N ARG A 200 -0.80 1.45 11.60
CA ARG A 200 -0.28 0.10 11.85
C ARG A 200 -1.32 -0.97 11.54
N ILE A 201 -0.86 -2.10 10.99
CA ILE A 201 -1.71 -3.29 10.90
C ILE A 201 -1.82 -3.88 12.31
N ILE A 202 -3.05 -4.12 12.76
CA ILE A 202 -3.35 -4.77 14.04
C ILE A 202 -3.68 -6.25 13.77
N ARG A 203 -3.22 -7.12 14.68
CA ARG A 203 -3.56 -8.54 14.74
C ARG A 203 -4.65 -8.79 15.76
#